data_AF-A0A443JVX8-F1
#
_entry.id   AF-A0A443JVX8-F1
#
_cell.length_a   1.000
_cell.length_b   1.000
_cell.length_c   1.000
_cell.angle_alpha   90.00
_cell.angle_beta   90.00
_cell.angle_gamma   90.00
#
_symmetry.space_group_name_H-M   'P 1'
#
loop_
_entity.id
_entity.type
_entity.pdbx_description
1 polymer ?
#
loop_
_entity_poly.entity_id
_entity_poly.type
_entity_poly.pdbx_seq_one_letter_code
_entity_poly.pdbx_strand_id
1 'polypeptide(L)'
;MPHGSGRQLPADAPPVQAPLATATSSKAPLRPAYKQHTAVDDLAGVVVDVEIVTGEEHDTGRVNERLDAIEVTLGVTPGRITADTIYGVGRVFAALEDRQIEAVIPPLRSPRAKGAQGFPSERFKYDPQNNVARCPAKKRLTPRNSTKSGKWYRADRHDCARCPLKAQCLPRGTPSRRVHIVTNHAATAGGSKARTARPRRSTDLPGPSAGESKT
;
A
#
# COMPACT_ATOMS: atom_id res chain seq x y z
N MET A 1 -3.97 -33.06 -41.16
CA MET A 1 -4.04 -32.25 -39.92
C MET A 1 -5.02 -32.94 -38.97
N PRO A 2 -4.60 -33.60 -37.88
CA PRO A 2 -5.56 -34.16 -36.95
C PRO A 2 -6.06 -33.09 -35.98
N HIS A 3 -7.38 -33.10 -35.74
CA HIS A 3 -8.06 -32.28 -34.74
C HIS A 3 -7.63 -32.72 -33.33
N GLY A 4 -7.12 -31.79 -32.52
CA GLY A 4 -6.76 -32.05 -31.12
C GLY A 4 -8.00 -32.37 -30.29
N SER A 5 -8.05 -33.57 -29.74
CA SER A 5 -9.06 -33.98 -28.77
C SER A 5 -8.91 -33.15 -27.49
N GLY A 6 -10.03 -32.56 -27.04
CA GLY A 6 -10.10 -31.89 -25.75
C GLY A 6 -9.69 -32.87 -24.65
N ARG A 7 -8.76 -32.45 -23.81
CA ARG A 7 -8.31 -33.23 -22.66
C ARG A 7 -9.48 -33.31 -21.66
N GLN A 8 -10.20 -34.42 -21.66
CA GLN A 8 -11.26 -34.68 -20.69
C GLN A 8 -10.62 -34.74 -19.29
N LEU A 9 -11.11 -33.92 -18.36
CA LEU A 9 -10.72 -34.00 -16.96
C LEU A 9 -11.15 -35.36 -16.38
N PRO A 10 -10.33 -36.00 -15.53
CA PRO A 10 -10.66 -37.29 -14.93
C PRO A 10 -11.93 -37.19 -14.06
N ALA A 11 -12.78 -38.23 -14.13
CA ALA A 11 -14.10 -38.28 -13.51
C ALA A 11 -14.08 -38.19 -11.96
N ASP A 12 -12.93 -38.46 -11.35
CA ASP A 12 -12.74 -38.50 -9.89
C ASP A 12 -11.94 -37.29 -9.36
N ALA A 13 -11.79 -36.22 -10.14
CA ALA A 13 -11.27 -34.98 -9.59
C ALA A 13 -12.21 -34.53 -8.46
N PRO A 14 -11.72 -34.30 -7.22
CA PRO A 14 -12.57 -33.71 -6.18
C PRO A 14 -13.18 -32.44 -6.76
N PRO A 15 -14.45 -32.12 -6.45
CA PRO A 15 -15.06 -30.89 -6.95
C PRO A 15 -14.07 -29.76 -6.65
N VAL A 16 -13.75 -28.95 -7.66
CA VAL A 16 -12.94 -27.75 -7.45
C VAL A 16 -13.73 -26.89 -6.49
N GLN A 17 -13.49 -27.07 -5.20
CA GLN A 17 -14.06 -26.28 -4.15
C GLN A 17 -13.33 -24.95 -4.25
N ALA A 18 -13.85 -24.04 -5.07
CA ALA A 18 -13.59 -22.62 -4.88
C ALA A 18 -14.37 -22.25 -3.61
N PRO A 19 -13.74 -22.10 -2.42
CA PRO A 19 -14.47 -21.68 -1.23
C PRO A 19 -15.10 -20.32 -1.56
N LEU A 20 -16.40 -20.35 -1.78
CA LEU A 20 -17.21 -19.24 -2.22
C LEU A 20 -17.42 -18.32 -1.00
N ALA A 21 -16.87 -17.11 -1.07
CA ALA A 21 -17.32 -15.91 -0.37
C ALA A 21 -17.76 -16.06 1.11
N THR A 22 -16.87 -15.73 2.04
CA THR A 22 -17.18 -15.39 3.42
C THR A 22 -17.38 -13.87 3.58
N ALA A 23 -18.52 -13.51 4.18
CA ALA A 23 -19.15 -12.20 4.11
C ALA A 23 -18.79 -11.23 5.25
N THR A 24 -19.01 -9.92 5.05
CA THR A 24 -19.38 -8.97 6.13
C THR A 24 -20.37 -7.84 5.76
N SER A 25 -21.04 -7.83 4.59
CA SER A 25 -21.96 -6.71 4.24
C SER A 25 -23.24 -7.12 3.51
N SER A 26 -24.38 -6.55 3.95
CA SER A 26 -25.76 -6.96 3.67
C SER A 26 -26.48 -6.19 2.55
N LYS A 27 -25.76 -5.51 1.63
CA LYS A 27 -26.38 -4.58 0.67
C LYS A 27 -26.41 -5.02 -0.80
N ALA A 28 -25.86 -6.18 -1.15
CA ALA A 28 -25.95 -6.74 -2.51
C ALA A 28 -25.73 -8.26 -2.48
N PRO A 29 -26.28 -9.03 -3.46
CA PRO A 29 -25.97 -10.44 -3.59
C PRO A 29 -24.48 -10.61 -3.86
N LEU A 30 -23.78 -11.33 -2.97
CA LEU A 30 -22.37 -11.63 -3.11
C LEU A 30 -22.19 -12.54 -4.32
N ARG A 31 -21.31 -12.14 -5.24
CA ARG A 31 -20.93 -12.94 -6.41
C ARG A 31 -19.48 -13.38 -6.23
N PRO A 32 -19.12 -14.57 -6.74
CA PRO A 32 -17.71 -14.95 -6.83
C PRO A 32 -16.93 -13.86 -7.54
N ALA A 33 -15.81 -13.46 -6.92
CA ALA A 33 -14.93 -12.43 -7.44
C ALA A 33 -13.47 -12.83 -7.21
N TYR A 34 -12.59 -12.37 -8.09
CA TYR A 34 -11.15 -12.51 -7.97
C TYR A 34 -10.51 -11.14 -8.08
N LYS A 35 -9.27 -11.05 -7.59
CA LYS A 35 -8.40 -9.89 -7.79
C LYS A 35 -7.21 -10.33 -8.61
N GLN A 36 -6.73 -9.44 -9.45
CA GLN A 36 -5.52 -9.64 -10.22
C GLN A 36 -4.48 -8.61 -9.78
N HIS A 37 -3.34 -9.09 -9.30
CA HIS A 37 -2.14 -8.28 -9.15
C HIS A 37 -1.34 -8.39 -10.44
N THR A 38 -0.85 -7.26 -10.95
CA THR A 38 -0.06 -7.22 -12.18
C THR A 38 1.05 -6.20 -12.05
N ALA A 39 2.26 -6.60 -12.40
CA ALA A 39 3.39 -5.70 -12.52
C ALA A 39 3.84 -5.61 -13.98
N VAL A 40 4.22 -4.41 -14.39
CA VAL A 40 4.65 -4.08 -15.75
C VAL A 40 5.96 -3.32 -15.65
N ASP A 41 6.92 -3.68 -16.48
CA ASP A 41 8.09 -2.86 -16.74
C ASP A 41 7.64 -1.61 -17.53
N ASP A 42 7.74 -0.42 -16.93
CA ASP A 42 7.28 0.84 -17.55
C ASP A 42 8.10 1.24 -18.80
N LEU A 43 9.36 0.81 -18.89
CA LEU A 43 10.24 1.10 -20.02
C LEU A 43 9.95 0.17 -21.19
N ALA A 44 9.88 -1.14 -20.94
CA ALA A 44 9.61 -2.13 -21.98
C ALA A 44 8.12 -2.23 -22.34
N GLY A 45 7.22 -1.87 -21.42
CA GLY A 45 5.78 -2.10 -21.56
C GLY A 45 5.40 -3.58 -21.45
N VAL A 46 6.25 -4.39 -20.81
CA VAL A 46 6.09 -5.85 -20.71
C VAL A 46 5.59 -6.22 -19.33
N VAL A 47 4.62 -7.13 -19.27
CA VAL A 47 4.14 -7.71 -18.01
C VAL A 47 5.22 -8.63 -17.44
N VAL A 48 5.64 -8.35 -16.21
CA VAL A 48 6.71 -9.09 -15.52
C VAL A 48 6.21 -9.94 -14.36
N ASP A 49 4.96 -9.71 -13.91
CA ASP A 49 4.32 -10.56 -12.91
C ASP A 49 2.79 -10.46 -13.03
N VAL A 50 2.11 -11.60 -12.83
CA VAL A 50 0.65 -11.68 -12.69
C VAL A 50 0.31 -12.70 -11.61
N GLU A 51 -0.54 -12.30 -10.67
CA GLU A 51 -1.14 -13.22 -9.70
C GLU A 51 -2.64 -13.00 -9.62
N ILE A 52 -3.41 -14.09 -9.71
CA ILE A 52 -4.85 -14.09 -9.48
C ILE A 52 -5.12 -14.64 -8.08
N VAL A 53 -5.82 -13.87 -7.26
CA VAL A 53 -6.18 -14.23 -5.88
C VAL A 53 -7.70 -14.13 -5.68
N THR A 54 -8.19 -14.72 -4.59
CA THR A 54 -9.61 -14.63 -4.23
C THR A 54 -9.99 -13.19 -3.89
N GLY A 55 -11.26 -12.83 -4.07
CA GLY A 55 -11.75 -11.49 -3.75
C GLY A 55 -11.63 -11.08 -2.28
N GLU A 56 -11.45 -12.05 -1.38
CA GLU A 56 -11.28 -11.82 0.06
C GLU A 56 -9.88 -11.34 0.43
N GLU A 57 -8.89 -11.66 -0.39
CA GLU A 57 -7.50 -11.29 -0.11
C GLU A 57 -7.36 -9.77 -0.02
N HIS A 58 -6.59 -9.32 0.96
CA HIS A 58 -6.32 -7.89 1.08
C HIS A 58 -5.39 -7.47 -0.06
N ASP A 59 -5.66 -6.35 -0.71
CA ASP A 59 -4.87 -5.86 -1.87
C ASP A 59 -3.37 -5.68 -1.59
N THR A 60 -3.03 -5.59 -0.31
CA THR A 60 -1.71 -5.27 0.21
C THR A 60 -1.10 -6.49 0.92
N GLY A 61 -1.79 -7.64 0.91
CA GLY A 61 -1.40 -8.89 1.53
C GLY A 61 -0.32 -9.66 0.77
N ARG A 62 -0.25 -9.51 -0.55
CA ARG A 62 0.66 -10.28 -1.43
C ARG A 62 1.94 -9.52 -1.83
N VAL A 63 2.16 -8.33 -1.26
CA VAL A 63 3.18 -7.41 -1.79
C VAL A 63 4.59 -8.00 -1.71
N ASN A 64 4.94 -8.68 -0.62
CA ASN A 64 6.28 -9.27 -0.50
C ASN A 64 6.48 -10.39 -1.53
N GLU A 65 5.51 -11.30 -1.64
CA GLU A 65 5.55 -12.41 -2.58
C GLU A 65 5.59 -11.92 -4.03
N ARG A 66 4.87 -10.84 -4.34
CA ARG A 66 4.92 -10.20 -5.66
C ARG A 66 6.26 -9.54 -5.93
N LEU A 67 6.87 -8.86 -4.95
CA LEU A 67 8.21 -8.29 -5.09
C LEU A 67 9.25 -9.38 -5.37
N ASP A 68 9.19 -10.50 -4.64
CA ASP A 68 10.07 -11.65 -4.89
C ASP A 68 9.89 -12.22 -6.29
N ALA A 69 8.66 -12.39 -6.76
CA ALA A 69 8.37 -12.89 -8.11
C ALA A 69 8.88 -11.95 -9.21
N ILE A 70 8.73 -10.64 -9.01
CA ILE A 70 9.24 -9.61 -9.92
C ILE A 70 10.78 -9.68 -9.98
N GLU A 71 11.44 -9.78 -8.84
CA GLU A 71 12.90 -9.88 -8.77
C GLU A 71 13.43 -11.13 -9.47
N VAL A 72 12.77 -12.28 -9.26
CA VAL A 72 13.11 -13.54 -9.97
C VAL A 72 12.94 -13.37 -11.48
N THR A 73 11.85 -12.75 -11.91
CA THR A 73 11.56 -12.57 -13.34
C THR A 73 12.53 -11.60 -14.02
N LEU A 74 12.89 -10.51 -13.34
CA LEU A 74 13.83 -9.51 -13.85
C LEU A 74 15.29 -9.93 -13.69
N GLY A 75 15.58 -10.88 -12.79
CA GLY A 75 16.94 -11.22 -12.36
C GLY A 75 17.65 -10.12 -11.55
N VAL A 76 16.94 -9.04 -11.22
CA VAL A 76 17.46 -7.87 -10.50
C VAL A 76 16.36 -7.22 -9.65
N THR A 77 16.76 -6.52 -8.60
CA THR A 77 15.84 -5.69 -7.81
C THR A 77 15.45 -4.42 -8.56
N PRO A 78 14.14 -4.14 -8.74
CA PRO A 78 13.70 -2.89 -9.36
C PRO A 78 14.18 -1.67 -8.58
N GLY A 79 14.72 -0.65 -9.26
CA GLY A 79 15.12 0.58 -8.58
C GLY A 79 13.95 1.43 -8.08
N ARG A 80 12.76 1.27 -8.68
CA ARG A 80 11.57 2.08 -8.38
C ARG A 80 10.28 1.32 -8.65
N ILE A 81 9.27 1.51 -7.80
CA ILE A 81 7.92 0.99 -7.99
C ILE A 81 6.89 2.12 -7.91
N THR A 82 5.97 2.12 -8.87
CA THR A 82 4.75 2.94 -8.87
C THR A 82 3.54 2.07 -8.58
N ALA A 83 2.65 2.54 -7.72
CA ALA A 83 1.39 1.88 -7.45
C ALA A 83 0.32 2.92 -7.09
N ASP A 84 -0.93 2.49 -7.04
CA ASP A 84 -2.04 3.34 -6.63
C ASP A 84 -2.01 3.66 -5.11
N THR A 85 -2.92 4.53 -4.67
CA THR A 85 -2.99 4.96 -3.27
C THR A 85 -3.33 3.82 -2.30
N ILE A 86 -3.99 2.73 -2.72
CA ILE A 86 -4.36 1.65 -1.78
C ILE A 86 -3.14 0.86 -1.31
N TYR A 87 -2.07 0.81 -2.12
CA TYR A 87 -0.76 0.30 -1.71
C TYR A 87 0.03 1.28 -0.82
N GLY A 88 -0.44 2.51 -0.64
CA GLY A 88 0.21 3.57 0.14
C GLY A 88 0.22 3.35 1.66
N VAL A 89 0.38 2.13 2.14
CA VAL A 89 0.37 1.77 3.56
C VAL A 89 1.77 1.48 4.08
N GLY A 90 1.99 1.68 5.39
CA GLY A 90 3.31 1.55 6.00
C GLY A 90 3.99 0.19 5.79
N ARG A 91 3.25 -0.92 5.70
CA ARG A 91 3.85 -2.24 5.41
C ARG A 91 4.45 -2.34 4.01
N VAL A 92 3.82 -1.71 3.02
CA VAL A 92 4.33 -1.68 1.64
C VAL A 92 5.56 -0.80 1.57
N PHE A 93 5.51 0.40 2.16
CA PHE A 93 6.69 1.28 2.20
C PHE A 93 7.87 0.63 2.92
N ALA A 94 7.63 -0.07 4.04
CA ALA A 94 8.69 -0.78 4.75
C ALA A 94 9.31 -1.89 3.88
N ALA A 95 8.50 -2.70 3.21
CA ALA A 95 8.99 -3.74 2.31
C ALA A 95 9.84 -3.18 1.14
N LEU A 96 9.43 -2.03 0.60
CA LEU A 96 10.19 -1.35 -0.46
C LEU A 96 11.49 -0.74 0.08
N GLU A 97 11.46 -0.12 1.26
CA GLU A 97 12.64 0.43 1.92
C GLU A 97 13.67 -0.66 2.27
N ASP A 98 13.23 -1.80 2.81
CA ASP A 98 14.10 -2.94 3.13
C ASP A 98 14.84 -3.47 1.89
N ARG A 99 14.20 -3.39 0.72
CA ARG A 99 14.77 -3.79 -0.59
C ARG A 99 15.48 -2.65 -1.33
N GLN A 100 15.59 -1.46 -0.72
CA GLN A 100 16.17 -0.27 -1.34
C GLN A 100 15.45 0.15 -2.65
N ILE A 101 14.15 -0.10 -2.73
CA ILE A 101 13.29 0.25 -3.87
C ILE A 101 12.65 1.61 -3.59
N GLU A 102 12.77 2.54 -4.54
CA GLU A 102 12.13 3.84 -4.44
C GLU A 102 10.61 3.73 -4.66
N ALA A 103 9.81 4.13 -3.68
CA ALA A 103 8.36 4.11 -3.79
C ALA A 103 7.79 5.43 -4.34
N VAL A 104 7.10 5.34 -5.49
CA VAL A 104 6.30 6.42 -6.08
C VAL A 104 4.84 6.06 -5.93
N ILE A 105 4.38 6.05 -4.67
CA ILE A 105 3.06 5.62 -4.25
C ILE A 105 2.45 6.73 -3.38
N PRO A 106 1.24 7.25 -3.66
CA PRO A 106 0.59 8.21 -2.77
C PRO A 106 0.28 7.57 -1.41
N PRO A 107 0.55 8.23 -0.25
CA PRO A 107 0.24 7.63 1.04
C PRO A 107 -1.27 7.51 1.24
N LEU A 108 -1.70 6.33 1.68
CA LEU A 108 -3.07 6.09 2.11
C LEU A 108 -3.33 6.84 3.41
N ARG A 109 -4.23 7.82 3.37
CA ARG A 109 -4.63 8.59 4.54
C ARG A 109 -5.74 7.85 5.27
N SER A 110 -5.65 7.78 6.60
CA SER A 110 -6.74 7.23 7.39
C SER A 110 -8.01 8.06 7.18
N PRO A 111 -9.15 7.42 6.83
CA PRO A 111 -10.41 8.13 6.72
C PRO A 111 -10.73 8.84 8.02
N ARG A 112 -10.91 10.15 7.98
CA ARG A 112 -11.38 10.91 9.13
C ARG A 112 -12.88 10.64 9.29
N ALA A 113 -13.27 10.06 10.43
CA ALA A 113 -14.69 9.84 10.73
C ALA A 113 -15.48 11.16 10.57
N LYS A 114 -16.69 11.08 9.99
CA LYS A 114 -17.54 12.25 9.79
C LYS A 114 -17.85 12.87 11.15
N GLY A 115 -17.55 14.16 11.31
CA GLY A 115 -17.70 14.87 12.59
C GLY A 115 -16.55 14.68 13.59
N ALA A 116 -15.46 13.99 13.23
CA ALA A 116 -14.29 13.85 14.10
C ALA A 116 -13.72 15.24 14.46
N GLN A 117 -13.53 15.47 15.76
CA GLN A 117 -13.07 16.74 16.32
C GLN A 117 -11.57 16.73 16.60
N GLY A 118 -10.99 17.92 16.75
CA GLY A 118 -9.58 18.08 17.05
C GLY A 118 -8.69 18.08 15.80
N PHE A 119 -7.38 18.27 16.00
CA PHE A 119 -6.40 18.14 14.93
C PHE A 119 -6.30 16.68 14.44
N PRO A 120 -6.00 16.46 13.16
CA PRO A 120 -5.84 15.10 12.65
C PRO A 120 -4.42 14.58 13.00
N SER A 121 -4.20 13.27 12.93
CA SER A 121 -2.95 12.62 13.37
C SER A 121 -1.72 13.09 12.59
N GLU A 122 -1.88 13.51 11.33
CA GLU A 122 -0.82 14.00 10.44
C GLU A 122 -0.18 15.30 10.95
N ARG A 123 -0.88 16.03 11.82
CA ARG A 123 -0.32 17.21 12.49
C ARG A 123 0.63 16.83 13.65
N PHE A 124 0.74 15.55 13.99
CA PHE A 124 1.60 15.07 15.05
C PHE A 124 2.81 14.38 14.43
N LYS A 125 4.01 14.83 14.79
CA LYS A 125 5.25 14.26 14.29
C LYS A 125 5.67 13.10 15.20
N TYR A 126 5.81 11.91 14.64
CA TYR A 126 6.31 10.76 15.37
C TYR A 126 7.85 10.69 15.27
N ASP A 127 8.50 10.49 16.42
CA ASP A 127 9.92 10.27 16.56
C ASP A 127 10.11 8.79 16.98
N PRO A 128 10.48 7.91 16.03
CA PRO A 128 10.64 6.49 16.31
C PRO A 128 11.84 6.20 17.21
N GLN A 129 12.92 6.98 17.12
CA GLN A 129 14.15 6.78 17.90
C GLN A 129 13.88 6.94 19.39
N ASN A 130 13.15 7.99 19.76
CA ASN A 130 12.83 8.27 21.16
C ASN A 130 11.47 7.69 21.58
N ASN A 131 10.76 7.00 20.67
CA ASN A 131 9.44 6.44 20.89
C ASN A 131 8.47 7.48 21.49
N VAL A 132 8.41 8.68 20.90
CA VAL A 132 7.53 9.78 21.29
C VAL A 132 6.84 10.41 20.09
N ALA A 133 5.67 11.01 20.29
CA ALA A 133 5.07 11.89 19.31
C ALA A 133 5.11 13.35 19.80
N ARG A 134 5.11 14.31 18.86
CA ARG A 134 5.10 15.75 19.16
C ARG A 134 3.88 16.40 18.50
N CYS A 135 3.12 17.16 19.28
CA CYS A 135 1.98 17.91 18.73
C CYS A 135 2.42 19.19 18.00
N PRO A 136 1.51 19.90 17.32
CA PRO A 136 1.80 21.20 16.69
C PRO A 136 2.36 22.25 17.64
N ALA A 137 2.00 22.20 18.92
CA ALA A 137 2.55 23.06 19.98
C ALA A 137 3.90 22.56 20.54
N LYS A 138 4.55 21.62 19.86
CA LYS A 138 5.85 21.02 20.21
C LYS A 138 5.89 20.24 21.55
N LYS A 139 4.75 20.03 22.20
CA LYS A 139 4.63 19.22 23.42
C LYS A 139 4.76 17.73 23.11
N ARG A 140 5.38 16.98 24.02
CA ARG A 140 5.63 15.54 23.90
C ARG A 140 4.36 14.75 24.26
N LEU A 141 4.14 13.67 23.53
CA LEU A 141 3.16 12.64 23.81
C LEU A 141 3.91 11.34 24.06
N THR A 142 3.57 10.67 25.16
CA THR A 142 4.20 9.41 25.57
C THR A 142 3.33 8.22 25.22
N PRO A 143 3.93 7.05 24.94
CA PRO A 143 3.20 5.84 24.60
C PRO A 143 2.32 5.38 25.76
N ARG A 144 1.17 4.79 25.44
CA ARG A 144 0.22 4.21 26.40
C ARG A 144 -0.08 2.76 26.05
N ASN A 145 -1.07 2.53 25.20
CA ASN A 145 -1.54 1.19 24.88
C ASN A 145 -1.13 0.83 23.46
N SER A 146 -0.62 -0.39 23.28
CA SER A 146 -0.37 -0.99 21.98
C SER A 146 -1.62 -1.72 21.49
N THR A 147 -1.83 -1.72 20.19
CA THR A 147 -2.89 -2.45 19.47
C THR A 147 -2.25 -3.15 18.27
N LYS A 148 -2.95 -4.11 17.65
CA LYS A 148 -2.45 -4.76 16.42
C LYS A 148 -2.13 -3.75 15.30
N SER A 149 -2.88 -2.65 15.23
CA SER A 149 -2.75 -1.63 14.17
C SER A 149 -1.77 -0.50 14.50
N GLY A 150 -1.19 -0.45 15.71
CA GLY A 150 -0.30 0.62 16.11
C GLY A 150 -0.34 0.93 17.61
N LYS A 151 0.15 2.10 18.01
CA LYS A 151 0.27 2.48 19.43
C LYS A 151 -0.40 3.83 19.71
N TRP A 152 -1.08 3.92 20.85
CA TRP A 152 -1.67 5.16 21.33
C TRP A 152 -0.64 6.00 22.09
N TYR A 153 -0.58 7.28 21.77
CA TYR A 153 0.23 8.29 22.46
C TYR A 153 -0.67 9.33 23.12
N ARG A 154 -0.27 9.81 24.29
CA ARG A 154 -1.04 10.79 25.08
C ARG A 154 -0.17 11.94 25.54
N ALA A 155 -0.67 13.16 25.36
CA ALA A 155 -0.04 14.38 25.89
C ALA A 155 -0.27 14.50 27.40
N ASP A 156 0.63 15.20 28.10
CA ASP A 156 0.39 15.57 29.48
C ASP A 156 -0.85 16.48 29.61
N ARG A 157 -1.66 16.25 30.64
CA ARG A 157 -2.88 17.02 30.89
C ARG A 157 -2.58 18.48 31.21
N HIS A 158 -1.52 18.76 31.98
CA HIS A 158 -1.14 20.10 32.38
C HIS A 158 -0.62 20.92 31.20
N ASP A 159 0.11 20.26 30.27
CA ASP A 159 0.49 20.86 29.00
C ASP A 159 -0.74 21.23 28.16
N CYS A 160 -1.73 20.33 28.08
CA CYS A 160 -2.96 20.59 27.32
C CYS A 160 -3.84 21.68 27.97
N ALA A 161 -3.89 21.73 29.30
CA ALA A 161 -4.71 22.68 30.04
C ALA A 161 -4.32 24.14 29.75
N ARG A 162 -3.02 24.39 29.60
CA ARG A 162 -2.42 25.72 29.35
C ARG A 162 -2.10 25.98 27.87
N CYS A 163 -2.49 25.08 26.97
CA CYS A 163 -2.13 25.17 25.56
C CYS A 163 -3.05 26.16 24.81
N PRO A 164 -2.50 27.12 24.03
CA PRO A 164 -3.32 28.05 23.25
C PRO A 164 -4.13 27.35 22.15
N LEU A 165 -3.67 26.19 21.67
CA LEU A 165 -4.36 25.42 20.64
C LEU A 165 -5.44 24.48 21.21
N LYS A 166 -5.72 24.52 22.52
CA LYS A 166 -6.59 23.56 23.23
C LYS A 166 -7.96 23.41 22.57
N ALA A 167 -8.64 24.52 22.27
CA ALA A 167 -10.00 24.54 21.71
C ALA A 167 -10.10 23.86 20.33
N GLN A 168 -9.04 23.95 19.52
CA GLN A 168 -8.99 23.33 18.19
C GLN A 168 -8.39 21.91 18.21
N CYS A 169 -7.54 21.60 19.19
CA CYS A 169 -6.77 20.37 19.24
C CYS A 169 -7.52 19.22 19.95
N LEU A 170 -8.19 19.52 21.07
CA LEU A 170 -8.83 18.52 21.92
C LEU A 170 -10.26 18.24 21.45
N PRO A 171 -10.65 16.97 21.29
CA PRO A 171 -12.07 16.60 21.19
C PRO A 171 -12.84 17.07 22.44
N ARG A 172 -14.14 17.38 22.27
CA ARG A 172 -15.01 17.84 23.37
C ARG A 172 -14.96 16.86 24.56
N GLY A 173 -14.90 17.42 25.78
CA GLY A 173 -14.89 16.65 27.03
C GLY A 173 -13.58 15.91 27.34
N THR A 174 -12.53 16.03 26.52
CA THR A 174 -11.25 15.36 26.80
C THR A 174 -10.30 16.27 27.60
N PRO A 175 -9.57 15.74 28.60
CA PRO A 175 -8.64 16.54 29.39
C PRO A 175 -7.25 16.66 28.73
N SER A 176 -6.93 15.81 27.76
CA SER A 176 -5.62 15.75 27.12
C SER A 176 -5.73 15.10 25.75
N ARG A 177 -4.87 15.51 24.81
CA ARG A 177 -4.84 14.94 23.47
C ARG A 177 -4.33 13.50 23.46
N ARG A 178 -5.01 12.63 22.69
CA ARG A 178 -4.56 11.29 22.31
C ARG A 178 -4.43 11.18 20.79
N VAL A 179 -3.45 10.42 20.31
CA VAL A 179 -3.28 10.10 18.89
C VAL A 179 -2.88 8.63 18.74
N HIS A 180 -3.39 7.98 17.71
CA HIS A 180 -2.95 6.63 17.33
C HIS A 180 -1.91 6.77 16.23
N ILE A 181 -0.74 6.18 16.44
CA ILE A 181 0.33 6.10 15.45
C ILE A 181 0.33 4.67 14.93
N VAL A 182 0.03 4.52 13.65
CA VAL A 182 -0.07 3.21 12.99
C VAL A 182 1.29 2.51 12.94
N THR A 183 1.28 1.19 12.88
CA THR A 183 2.49 0.40 12.60
C THR A 183 3.12 0.85 11.28
N ASN A 184 4.45 0.95 11.23
CA ASN A 184 5.23 1.45 10.09
C ASN A 184 4.90 2.91 9.67
N HIS A 185 4.42 3.74 10.61
CA HIS A 185 4.18 5.17 10.34
C HIS A 185 5.40 5.91 9.79
N ALA A 186 6.62 5.57 10.24
CA ALA A 186 7.84 6.17 9.73
C ALA A 186 8.02 5.93 8.23
N ALA A 187 7.83 4.68 7.79
CA ALA A 187 7.88 4.30 6.38
C ALA A 187 6.78 5.01 5.55
N THR A 188 5.58 5.18 6.09
CA THR A 188 4.53 5.97 5.39
C THR A 188 4.90 7.45 5.25
N ALA A 189 5.55 8.04 6.26
CA ALA A 189 5.93 9.44 6.25
C ALA A 189 7.15 9.73 5.34
N GLY A 190 8.09 8.78 5.22
CA GLY A 190 9.30 8.92 4.41
C GLY A 190 9.22 8.29 3.01
N GLY A 191 8.31 7.32 2.80
CA GLY A 191 8.34 6.45 1.62
C GLY A 191 7.70 7.02 0.36
N SER A 192 6.81 8.02 0.46
CA SER A 192 6.18 8.56 -0.75
C SER A 192 6.99 9.65 -1.42
N LYS A 193 7.45 9.40 -2.64
CA LYS A 193 7.98 10.44 -3.52
C LYS A 193 6.97 10.86 -4.57
N ALA A 194 6.96 12.16 -4.86
CA ALA A 194 6.07 12.74 -5.87
C ALA A 194 6.44 12.19 -7.25
N ARG A 195 5.41 11.85 -8.03
CA ARG A 195 5.55 11.41 -9.42
C ARG A 195 6.10 12.56 -10.27
N THR A 196 7.39 12.50 -10.62
CA THR A 196 7.97 13.42 -11.62
C THR A 196 7.36 13.15 -13.00
N ALA A 197 7.17 14.20 -13.79
CA ALA A 197 6.56 14.10 -15.11
C ALA A 197 7.32 13.15 -16.04
N ARG A 198 6.57 12.35 -16.81
CA ARG A 198 7.09 11.35 -17.74
C ARG A 198 7.81 12.04 -18.92
N PRO A 199 9.08 11.72 -19.23
CA PRO A 199 9.65 12.09 -20.52
C PRO A 199 8.88 11.34 -21.63
N ARG A 200 8.51 12.06 -22.70
CA ARG A 200 7.80 11.47 -23.84
C ARG A 200 8.64 10.34 -24.43
N ARG A 201 8.02 9.20 -24.68
CA ARG A 201 8.63 8.07 -25.39
C ARG A 201 8.96 8.55 -26.80
N SER A 202 10.25 8.68 -27.14
CA SER A 202 10.68 8.87 -28.53
C SER A 202 10.39 7.58 -29.27
N THR A 203 9.40 7.60 -30.14
CA THR A 203 9.12 6.52 -31.09
C THR A 203 10.14 6.59 -32.22
N ASP A 204 11.39 6.23 -31.91
CA ASP A 204 12.41 5.97 -32.93
C ASP A 204 12.87 4.53 -32.76
N LEU A 205 12.06 3.61 -33.27
CA LEU A 205 12.57 2.29 -33.65
C LEU A 205 13.24 2.47 -35.01
N PRO A 206 14.55 2.21 -35.17
CA PRO A 206 15.14 2.11 -36.50
C PRO A 206 14.45 0.98 -37.24
N GLY A 207 13.82 1.31 -38.37
CA GLY A 207 13.16 0.33 -39.24
C GLY A 207 14.16 -0.71 -39.75
N PRO A 208 13.72 -1.94 -40.02
CA PRO A 208 14.60 -2.98 -40.53
C PRO A 208 15.17 -2.56 -41.89
N SER A 209 16.50 -2.55 -42.00
CA SER A 209 17.21 -2.38 -43.26
C SER A 209 16.87 -3.56 -44.17
N ALA A 210 16.06 -3.31 -45.20
CA ALA A 210 15.86 -4.22 -46.31
C ALA A 210 17.17 -4.30 -47.10
N GLY A 211 17.93 -5.38 -46.90
CA GLY A 211 19.01 -5.82 -47.77
C GLY A 211 18.61 -7.16 -48.38
N GLU A 212 17.80 -7.12 -49.44
CA GLU A 212 17.56 -8.29 -50.29
C GLU A 212 18.84 -8.64 -51.04
N SER A 213 19.38 -9.81 -50.73
CA SER A 213 20.25 -10.56 -51.64
C SER A 213 19.40 -11.11 -52.77
N LYS A 214 19.71 -10.77 -54.01
CA LYS A 214 19.31 -11.59 -55.16
C LYS A 214 20.32 -11.45 -56.31
N THR A 215 20.97 -12.59 -56.57
CA THR A 215 21.67 -13.05 -57.78
C THR A 215 22.86 -12.27 -58.29
#